data_AF-A0A8G0PK32-F1
#
_entry.id   AF-A0A8G0PK32-F1
#
_cell.length_a   1.000
_cell.length_b   1.000
_cell.length_c   1.000
_cell.angle_alpha   90.00
_cell.angle_beta   90.00
_cell.angle_gamma   90.00
#
_symmetry.space_group_name_H-M   'P 1'
#
loop_
_entity.id
_entity.type
_entity.pdbx_description
1 polymer ?
#
loop_
_entity_poly.entity_id
_entity_poly.type
_entity_poly.pdbx_seq_one_letter_code
_entity_poly.pdbx_strand_id
1 'polypeptide(L)'
;MKNLKISGLSSPVRQFVQKLRVEELIAGVRFRKIFIAAALFGFIPLLLSPALTFALTQNRLDASRVFTSLSFLTLLTMPLSQVFQSIPEVISALACIGRIQAFLECETRDDFRQALADTKRHSGKAPIESILPFESKVLIKNGSFGWKADKPVLRDVNIRIPKHSLTVVVGRVGSGKSTLCKALLGEIPFHEGRIILDAHISHVGFCDQTAFLSNGSIKDNIIGFSSLDEERYAEVIDATALAFDFANLAEGDRTNVGSDGISLSGGQKQRVALARALYLQTDFLVLDDIFSGLDVDTEQQVFRKVFGTEGLLTRRRSTVVLCTHSVRHLSAADYVIVLRDGIVSEQGTFDKLIANQGYLQRLGLKRSSANSTRPERSVPKDNVQEPTVEEIRTTIPTLHTTPNADASRQVGDRTVYKHYMMNMGWPVAVSALFFATLWGFLLNFSTTWLTYWVDDINAENPVHSHAFWSGIYALLQIGALISLFLLGASVWVVSIKRAGANLHQDILRTLFRATLRFFTETDTGVTTNLFSQDLNLIDTELPDATVSTLFSVWIYNPGET
;
A
#
# COMPACT_ATOMS: atom_id res chain seq x y z
N MET A 1 10.46 -8.74 4.20
CA MET A 1 11.77 -8.68 4.91
C MET A 1 12.32 -10.02 5.39
N LYS A 2 11.52 -10.89 6.04
CA LYS A 2 11.97 -12.22 6.52
C LYS A 2 12.70 -13.07 5.48
N ASN A 3 12.04 -13.36 4.35
CA ASN A 3 12.61 -14.17 3.26
C ASN A 3 13.89 -13.55 2.69
N LEU A 4 13.95 -12.23 2.64
CA LEU A 4 15.07 -11.46 2.11
C LEU A 4 16.30 -11.55 3.02
N LYS A 5 16.10 -11.56 4.35
CA LYS A 5 17.18 -11.78 5.32
C LYS A 5 17.69 -13.21 5.30
N ILE A 6 16.79 -14.19 5.24
CA ILE A 6 17.14 -15.62 5.21
C ILE A 6 17.92 -15.97 3.93
N SER A 7 17.52 -15.43 2.78
CA SER A 7 18.18 -15.67 1.48
C SER A 7 19.53 -14.95 1.32
N GLY A 8 19.92 -14.08 2.25
CA GLY A 8 21.14 -13.27 2.11
C GLY A 8 21.06 -12.14 1.07
N LEU A 9 19.89 -11.92 0.45
CA LEU A 9 19.68 -10.93 -0.61
C LEU A 9 19.53 -9.48 -0.10
N SER A 10 19.72 -9.26 1.21
CA SER A 10 19.65 -7.94 1.87
C SER A 10 20.48 -6.87 1.20
N SER A 11 21.76 -7.16 0.89
CA SER A 11 22.62 -6.14 0.29
C SER A 11 22.28 -5.82 -1.17
N PRO A 12 22.10 -6.82 -2.07
CA PRO A 12 21.69 -6.55 -3.45
C PRO A 12 20.38 -5.77 -3.56
N VAL A 13 19.34 -6.16 -2.81
CA VAL A 13 18.04 -5.46 -2.89
C VAL A 13 18.15 -4.03 -2.36
N ARG A 14 18.87 -3.81 -1.26
CA ARG A 14 19.14 -2.45 -0.75
C ARG A 14 19.85 -1.59 -1.79
N GLN A 15 20.87 -2.11 -2.47
CA GLN A 15 21.59 -1.37 -3.51
C GLN A 15 20.70 -1.07 -4.72
N PHE A 16 19.85 -2.03 -5.11
CA PHE A 16 18.89 -1.86 -6.19
C PHE A 16 17.88 -0.74 -5.88
N VAL A 17 17.27 -0.75 -4.69
CA VAL A 17 16.32 0.30 -4.28
C VAL A 17 17.01 1.67 -4.21
N GLN A 18 18.23 1.75 -3.68
CA GLN A 18 19.00 3.00 -3.69
C GLN A 18 19.30 3.49 -5.12
N LYS A 19 19.59 2.57 -6.06
CA LYS A 19 19.84 2.92 -7.46
C LYS A 19 18.59 3.54 -8.09
N LEU A 20 17.42 2.92 -7.91
CA LEU A 20 16.15 3.45 -8.39
C LEU A 20 15.87 4.86 -7.83
N ARG A 21 16.15 5.08 -6.55
CA ARG A 21 16.02 6.39 -5.92
C ARG A 21 16.92 7.45 -6.55
N VAL A 22 18.18 7.11 -6.84
CA VAL A 22 19.10 8.05 -7.50
C VAL A 22 18.62 8.37 -8.93
N GLU A 23 18.09 7.39 -9.65
CA GLU A 23 17.51 7.59 -10.98
C GLU A 23 16.27 8.50 -10.95
N GLU A 24 15.37 8.31 -9.98
CA GLU A 24 14.23 9.18 -9.70
C GLU A 24 14.67 10.63 -9.46
N LEU A 25 15.64 10.84 -8.55
CA LEU A 25 16.15 12.17 -8.24
C LEU A 25 16.80 12.85 -9.46
N ILE A 26 17.46 12.09 -10.33
CA ILE A 26 18.04 12.59 -11.59
C ILE A 26 16.93 12.98 -12.58
N ALA A 27 15.88 12.16 -12.72
CA ALA A 27 14.75 12.46 -13.59
C ALA A 27 14.05 13.75 -13.14
N GLY A 28 13.89 13.96 -11.84
CA GLY A 28 13.29 15.17 -11.25
C GLY A 28 14.07 16.47 -11.53
N VAL A 29 15.36 16.40 -11.91
CA VAL A 29 16.14 17.61 -12.24
C VAL A 29 15.53 18.39 -13.41
N ARG A 30 14.93 17.71 -14.38
CA ARG A 30 14.29 18.39 -15.53
C ARG A 30 13.14 19.29 -15.08
N PHE A 31 12.28 18.77 -14.20
CA PHE A 31 11.17 19.54 -13.64
C PHE A 31 11.69 20.73 -12.81
N ARG A 32 12.69 20.51 -11.97
CA ARG A 32 13.29 21.58 -11.15
C ARG A 32 13.97 22.67 -11.97
N LYS A 33 14.52 22.35 -13.15
CA LYS A 33 14.99 23.36 -14.11
C LYS A 33 13.87 24.23 -14.67
N ILE A 34 12.70 23.65 -14.94
CA ILE A 34 11.51 24.42 -15.36
C ILE A 34 11.07 25.35 -14.24
N PHE A 35 11.08 24.87 -13.00
CA PHE A 35 10.77 25.68 -11.82
C PHE A 35 11.74 26.87 -11.66
N ILE A 36 13.05 26.64 -11.77
CA ILE A 36 14.07 27.71 -11.76
C ILE A 36 13.82 28.72 -12.88
N ALA A 37 13.54 28.24 -14.09
CA ALA A 37 13.27 29.11 -15.23
C ALA A 37 12.01 29.96 -14.99
N ALA A 38 10.93 29.36 -14.51
CA ALA A 38 9.69 30.06 -14.16
C ALA A 38 9.93 31.15 -13.09
N ALA A 39 10.70 30.84 -12.05
CA ALA A 39 11.11 31.82 -11.04
C ALA A 39 11.89 32.97 -11.69
N LEU A 40 12.91 32.70 -12.50
CA LEU A 40 13.68 33.74 -13.19
C LEU A 40 12.81 34.61 -14.09
N PHE A 41 11.90 34.02 -14.87
CA PHE A 41 10.96 34.77 -15.70
C PHE A 41 10.03 35.65 -14.87
N GLY A 42 9.66 35.23 -13.66
CA GLY A 42 8.89 36.06 -12.74
C GLY A 42 9.68 37.27 -12.22
N PHE A 43 10.98 37.11 -11.92
CA PHE A 43 11.81 38.20 -11.40
C PHE A 43 12.39 39.13 -12.49
N ILE A 44 12.47 38.71 -13.76
CA ILE A 44 13.00 39.53 -14.85
C ILE A 44 12.24 40.87 -15.00
N PRO A 45 10.89 40.89 -15.13
CA PRO A 45 10.16 42.15 -15.23
C PRO A 45 10.32 43.01 -13.98
N LEU A 46 10.31 42.40 -12.79
CA LEU A 46 10.44 43.11 -11.53
C LEU A 46 11.78 43.86 -11.41
N LEU A 47 12.89 43.23 -11.83
CA LEU A 47 14.24 43.78 -11.66
C LEU A 47 14.71 44.59 -12.87
N LEU A 48 14.40 44.16 -14.09
CA LEU A 48 14.92 44.82 -15.30
C LEU A 48 14.02 45.92 -15.85
N SER A 49 12.71 45.92 -15.57
CA SER A 49 11.82 46.97 -16.10
C SER A 49 12.15 48.36 -15.57
N PRO A 50 12.44 48.57 -14.26
CA PRO A 50 12.90 49.87 -13.78
C PRO A 50 14.22 50.30 -14.41
N ALA A 51 15.18 49.38 -14.51
CA ALA A 51 16.49 49.66 -15.11
C ALA A 51 16.36 50.10 -16.58
N LEU A 52 15.55 49.38 -17.36
CA LEU A 52 15.28 49.71 -18.76
C LEU A 52 14.51 51.01 -18.90
N THR A 53 13.49 51.23 -18.07
CA THR A 53 12.66 52.45 -18.10
C THR A 53 13.52 53.69 -17.83
N PHE A 54 14.37 53.66 -16.80
CA PHE A 54 15.23 54.79 -16.48
C PHE A 54 16.35 54.99 -17.50
N ALA A 55 16.88 53.92 -18.10
CA ALA A 55 17.85 54.02 -19.18
C ALA A 55 17.26 54.68 -20.44
N LEU A 56 15.98 54.47 -20.75
CA LEU A 56 15.31 55.07 -21.91
C LEU A 56 14.79 56.48 -21.67
N THR A 57 14.62 56.89 -20.41
CA THR A 57 14.01 58.18 -20.02
C THR A 57 15.00 59.19 -19.43
N GLN A 58 16.32 58.96 -19.61
CA GLN A 58 17.43 59.70 -18.98
C GLN A 58 17.29 61.23 -18.98
N ASN A 59 16.72 61.85 -20.01
CA ASN A 59 16.64 63.31 -20.16
C ASN A 59 15.45 63.99 -19.43
N ARG A 60 14.62 63.24 -18.70
CA ARG A 60 13.39 63.75 -18.05
C ARG A 60 13.19 63.25 -16.60
N LEU A 61 14.25 62.69 -16.01
CA LEU A 61 14.20 62.10 -14.67
C LEU A 61 14.36 63.17 -13.60
N ASP A 62 13.41 63.16 -12.66
CA ASP A 62 13.43 63.95 -11.43
C ASP A 62 13.01 63.00 -10.29
N ALA A 63 13.36 63.30 -9.04
CA ALA A 63 13.12 62.50 -7.85
C ALA A 63 11.70 61.92 -7.80
N SER A 64 10.70 62.80 -7.94
CA SER A 64 9.30 62.41 -7.90
C SER A 64 8.96 61.39 -9.01
N ARG A 65 9.47 61.59 -10.22
CA ARG A 65 9.19 60.67 -11.35
C ARG A 65 9.86 59.32 -11.17
N VAL A 66 11.07 59.27 -10.63
CA VAL A 66 11.81 58.03 -10.37
C VAL A 66 11.06 57.15 -9.37
N PHE A 67 10.71 57.70 -8.21
CA PHE A 67 10.00 56.94 -7.18
C PHE A 67 8.56 56.59 -7.58
N THR A 68 7.81 57.53 -8.17
CA THR A 68 6.45 57.24 -8.66
C THR A 68 6.45 56.17 -9.76
N SER A 69 7.39 56.22 -10.71
CA SER A 69 7.50 55.20 -11.77
C SER A 69 7.90 53.84 -11.19
N LEU A 70 8.82 53.80 -10.22
CA LEU A 70 9.20 52.57 -9.54
C LEU A 70 7.98 51.93 -8.85
N SER A 71 7.17 52.73 -8.13
CA SER A 71 5.93 52.24 -7.50
C SER A 71 4.92 51.68 -8.51
N PHE A 72 4.70 52.35 -9.65
CA PHE A 72 3.81 51.81 -10.69
C PHE A 72 4.36 50.54 -11.34
N LEU A 73 5.67 50.50 -11.59
CA LEU A 73 6.33 49.32 -12.17
C LEU A 73 6.27 48.13 -11.21
N THR A 74 6.48 48.32 -9.91
CA THR A 74 6.37 47.21 -8.93
C THR A 74 4.93 46.73 -8.80
N LEU A 75 3.95 47.63 -8.74
CA LEU A 75 2.52 47.29 -8.73
C LEU A 75 2.10 46.47 -9.97
N LEU A 76 2.67 46.76 -11.14
CA LEU A 76 2.36 46.03 -12.39
C LEU A 76 3.12 44.71 -12.50
N THR A 77 4.39 44.68 -12.08
CA THR A 77 5.26 43.51 -12.27
C THR A 77 5.05 42.42 -11.23
N MET A 78 4.54 42.74 -10.03
CA MET A 78 4.25 41.75 -8.99
C MET A 78 3.20 40.69 -9.43
N PRO A 79 2.00 41.07 -9.92
CA PRO A 79 1.04 40.10 -10.44
C PRO A 79 1.59 39.28 -11.63
N LEU A 80 2.37 39.93 -12.49
CA LEU A 80 3.01 39.25 -13.62
C LEU A 80 4.01 38.18 -13.15
N SER A 81 4.77 38.47 -12.09
CA SER A 81 5.68 37.51 -11.47
C SER A 81 4.95 36.28 -10.94
N GLN A 82 3.79 36.49 -10.28
CA GLN A 82 2.95 35.39 -9.79
C GLN A 82 2.48 34.49 -10.93
N VAL A 83 2.05 35.06 -12.06
CA VAL A 83 1.63 34.27 -13.24
C VAL A 83 2.75 33.35 -13.72
N PHE A 84 3.98 33.83 -13.84
CA PHE A 84 5.11 32.98 -14.25
C PHE A 84 5.40 31.88 -13.23
N GLN A 85 5.38 32.22 -11.94
CA GLN A 85 5.69 31.27 -10.87
C GLN A 85 4.62 30.19 -10.68
N SER A 86 3.35 30.44 -11.04
CA SER A 86 2.28 29.44 -10.97
C SER A 86 2.28 28.41 -12.13
N ILE A 87 3.03 28.64 -13.22
CA ILE A 87 3.03 27.74 -14.39
C ILE A 87 3.40 26.28 -14.02
N PRO A 88 4.48 26.00 -13.26
CA PRO A 88 4.85 24.63 -12.92
C PRO A 88 3.78 23.90 -12.10
N GLU A 89 3.07 24.61 -11.21
CA GLU A 89 1.99 24.05 -10.40
C GLU A 89 0.80 23.64 -11.27
N VAL A 90 0.40 24.48 -12.23
CA VAL A 90 -0.67 24.17 -13.18
C VAL A 90 -0.33 22.94 -14.02
N ILE A 91 0.89 22.86 -14.55
CA ILE A 91 1.35 21.68 -15.31
C ILE A 91 1.29 20.42 -14.45
N SER A 92 1.73 20.52 -13.19
CA SER A 92 1.73 19.39 -12.25
C SER A 92 0.31 18.94 -11.93
N ALA A 93 -0.61 19.87 -11.70
CA ALA A 93 -2.02 19.59 -11.46
C ALA A 93 -2.66 18.86 -12.65
N LEU A 94 -2.43 19.31 -13.88
CA LEU A 94 -2.93 18.64 -15.09
C LEU A 94 -2.39 17.21 -15.23
N ALA A 95 -1.11 16.99 -14.93
CA ALA A 95 -0.51 15.65 -14.93
C ALA A 95 -1.05 14.73 -13.82
N CYS A 96 -1.40 15.28 -12.65
CA CYS A 96 -2.09 14.54 -11.58
C CYS A 96 -3.51 14.15 -11.99
N ILE A 97 -4.27 15.09 -12.58
CA ILE A 97 -5.63 14.83 -13.07
C ILE A 97 -5.62 13.71 -14.12
N GLY A 98 -4.68 13.74 -15.08
CA GLY A 98 -4.58 12.69 -16.09
C GLY A 98 -4.34 11.30 -15.52
N ARG A 99 -3.54 11.18 -14.43
CA ARG A 99 -3.31 9.90 -13.73
C ARG A 99 -4.54 9.42 -12.97
N ILE A 100 -5.26 10.32 -12.31
CA ILE A 100 -6.50 10.00 -11.61
C ILE A 100 -7.57 9.57 -12.60
N GLN A 101 -7.74 10.29 -13.71
CA GLN A 101 -8.66 9.95 -14.78
C GLN A 101 -8.36 8.57 -15.36
N ALA A 102 -7.10 8.28 -15.72
CA ALA A 102 -6.71 6.97 -16.24
C ALA A 102 -7.03 5.81 -15.26
N PHE A 103 -6.94 6.06 -13.96
CA PHE A 103 -7.35 5.09 -12.93
C PHE A 103 -8.87 4.93 -12.86
N LEU A 104 -9.63 6.03 -12.92
CA LEU A 104 -11.10 6.00 -12.89
C LEU A 104 -11.72 5.42 -14.16
N GLU A 105 -11.03 5.50 -15.29
CA GLU A 105 -11.44 4.93 -16.59
C GLU A 105 -11.08 3.45 -16.76
N CYS A 106 -10.40 2.83 -15.78
CA CYS A 106 -10.14 1.40 -15.81
C CYS A 106 -11.47 0.62 -15.81
N GLU A 107 -11.53 -0.45 -16.62
CA GLU A 107 -12.73 -1.27 -16.76
C GLU A 107 -13.16 -1.82 -15.38
N THR A 108 -14.41 -1.51 -15.00
CA THR A 108 -15.01 -2.13 -13.82
C THR A 108 -15.29 -3.58 -14.09
N ARG A 109 -15.04 -4.41 -13.09
CA ARG A 109 -15.25 -5.84 -13.20
C ARG A 109 -16.73 -6.18 -12.99
N ASP A 110 -17.37 -6.68 -14.04
CA ASP A 110 -18.74 -7.19 -13.95
C ASP A 110 -18.78 -8.61 -13.36
N ASP A 111 -19.73 -8.87 -12.47
CA ASP A 111 -20.00 -10.21 -11.97
C ASP A 111 -20.72 -11.02 -13.06
N PHE A 112 -20.00 -11.98 -13.64
CA PHE A 112 -20.50 -12.83 -14.71
C PHE A 112 -21.39 -13.99 -14.23
N ARG A 113 -21.52 -14.18 -12.91
CA ARG A 113 -22.35 -15.25 -12.34
C ARG A 113 -23.82 -14.87 -12.48
N GLN A 114 -24.63 -15.83 -12.91
CA GLN A 114 -26.06 -15.63 -13.14
C GLN A 114 -26.85 -16.19 -11.95
N ALA A 115 -27.57 -15.34 -11.23
CA ALA A 115 -28.56 -15.81 -10.28
C ALA A 115 -29.79 -16.34 -11.04
N LEU A 116 -30.34 -17.47 -10.58
CA LEU A 116 -31.56 -18.03 -11.15
C LEU A 116 -32.73 -17.03 -11.09
N ALA A 117 -32.77 -16.17 -10.07
CA ALA A 117 -33.77 -15.11 -9.92
C ALA A 117 -33.73 -14.05 -11.04
N ASP A 118 -32.54 -13.67 -11.51
CA ASP A 118 -32.37 -12.67 -12.56
C ASP A 118 -32.64 -13.28 -13.95
N THR A 119 -32.30 -14.55 -14.12
CA THR A 119 -32.63 -15.33 -15.32
C THR A 119 -34.16 -15.41 -15.52
N LYS A 120 -34.95 -15.48 -14.43
CA LYS A 120 -36.43 -15.46 -14.48
C LYS A 120 -37.01 -14.15 -15.02
N ARG A 121 -36.33 -13.00 -14.83
CA ARG A 121 -36.80 -11.68 -15.29
C ARG A 121 -36.55 -11.45 -16.77
N HIS A 122 -35.54 -12.09 -17.37
CA HIS A 122 -35.16 -11.87 -18.78
C HIS A 122 -35.69 -12.96 -19.73
N SER A 123 -35.97 -14.17 -19.24
CA SER A 123 -36.49 -15.27 -20.05
C SER A 123 -37.98 -15.50 -19.78
N GLY A 124 -38.83 -14.76 -20.49
CA GLY A 124 -40.30 -14.90 -20.40
C GLY A 124 -40.89 -16.23 -20.92
N LYS A 125 -40.09 -17.25 -21.28
CA LYS A 125 -40.59 -18.46 -21.99
C LYS A 125 -39.85 -19.80 -21.75
N ALA A 126 -39.10 -20.00 -20.66
CA ALA A 126 -38.48 -21.32 -20.37
C ALA A 126 -38.99 -21.94 -19.06
N PRO A 127 -39.43 -23.21 -19.03
CA PRO A 127 -39.89 -23.86 -17.80
C PRO A 127 -38.75 -24.04 -16.79
N ILE A 128 -39.08 -23.67 -15.55
CA ILE A 128 -38.21 -23.46 -14.38
C ILE A 128 -37.45 -24.72 -13.92
N GLU A 129 -37.86 -25.91 -14.34
CA GLU A 129 -37.32 -27.21 -13.90
C GLU A 129 -36.11 -27.73 -14.69
N SER A 130 -35.71 -27.05 -15.78
CA SER A 130 -34.73 -27.60 -16.74
C SER A 130 -33.29 -27.05 -16.65
N ILE A 131 -33.04 -26.01 -15.85
CA ILE A 131 -31.75 -25.29 -15.89
C ILE A 131 -30.82 -25.67 -14.74
N LEU A 132 -31.33 -25.71 -13.50
CA LEU A 132 -30.65 -26.16 -12.30
C LEU A 132 -31.50 -27.29 -11.69
N PRO A 133 -30.97 -28.51 -11.52
CA PRO A 133 -31.69 -29.55 -10.78
C PRO A 133 -32.03 -29.03 -9.37
N PHE A 134 -33.24 -29.31 -8.87
CA PHE A 134 -33.80 -28.76 -7.62
C PHE A 134 -32.87 -28.84 -6.38
N GLU A 135 -31.91 -29.76 -6.40
CA GLU A 135 -30.94 -30.02 -5.33
C GLU A 135 -29.57 -29.35 -5.53
N SER A 136 -29.38 -28.48 -6.52
CA SER A 136 -28.08 -27.83 -6.76
C SER A 136 -27.99 -26.40 -6.29
N LYS A 137 -26.91 -26.07 -5.59
CA LYS A 137 -26.58 -24.69 -5.19
C LYS A 137 -25.87 -23.94 -6.31
N VAL A 138 -24.97 -24.61 -7.03
CA VAL A 138 -24.21 -24.04 -8.16
C VAL A 138 -24.15 -25.04 -9.32
N LEU A 139 -24.25 -24.52 -10.54
CA LEU A 139 -24.05 -25.27 -11.78
C LEU A 139 -23.17 -24.48 -12.73
N ILE A 140 -22.12 -25.12 -13.22
CA ILE A 140 -21.23 -24.59 -14.25
C ILE A 140 -21.49 -25.38 -15.53
N LYS A 141 -21.78 -24.69 -16.63
CA LYS A 141 -21.96 -25.28 -17.97
C LYS A 141 -20.93 -24.72 -18.94
N ASN A 142 -20.18 -25.61 -19.59
CA ASN A 142 -19.12 -25.30 -20.57
C ASN A 142 -18.18 -24.18 -20.10
N GLY A 143 -17.79 -24.23 -18.82
CA GLY A 143 -17.02 -23.16 -18.19
C GLY A 143 -15.55 -23.21 -18.59
N SER A 144 -15.04 -22.15 -19.19
CA SER A 144 -13.59 -21.95 -19.38
C SER A 144 -13.16 -20.72 -18.60
N PHE A 145 -12.15 -20.84 -17.75
CA PHE A 145 -11.76 -19.78 -16.80
C PHE A 145 -10.25 -19.56 -16.81
N GLY A 146 -9.80 -18.30 -16.82
CA GLY A 146 -8.38 -17.97 -16.81
C GLY A 146 -8.06 -16.53 -16.42
N TRP A 147 -6.78 -16.30 -16.13
CA TRP A 147 -6.24 -14.98 -15.79
C TRP A 147 -5.83 -14.16 -17.04
N LYS A 148 -5.80 -14.81 -18.20
CA LYS A 148 -5.52 -14.21 -19.51
C LYS A 148 -6.47 -14.80 -20.55
N ALA A 149 -6.92 -13.98 -21.50
CA ALA A 149 -7.87 -14.39 -22.54
C ALA A 149 -7.37 -15.58 -23.37
N ASP A 150 -6.08 -15.60 -23.70
CA ASP A 150 -5.43 -16.59 -24.56
C ASP A 150 -5.05 -17.89 -23.84
N LYS A 151 -5.17 -17.94 -22.51
CA LYS A 151 -4.69 -19.07 -21.72
C LYS A 151 -5.66 -19.45 -20.59
N PRO A 152 -6.79 -20.12 -20.92
CA PRO A 152 -7.68 -20.67 -19.92
C PRO A 152 -6.95 -21.75 -19.10
N VAL A 153 -7.03 -21.61 -17.77
CA VAL A 153 -6.50 -22.58 -16.80
C VAL A 153 -7.49 -23.72 -16.62
N LEU A 154 -8.78 -23.40 -16.60
CA LEU A 154 -9.88 -24.36 -16.58
C LEU A 154 -10.55 -24.40 -17.95
N ARG A 155 -10.87 -25.59 -18.45
CA ARG A 155 -11.40 -25.80 -19.81
C ARG A 155 -12.57 -26.78 -19.78
N ASP A 156 -13.65 -26.41 -20.46
CA ASP A 156 -14.87 -27.22 -20.60
C ASP A 156 -15.35 -27.82 -19.28
N VAL A 157 -15.36 -26.98 -18.24
CA VAL A 157 -15.74 -27.40 -16.90
C VAL A 157 -17.25 -27.46 -16.79
N ASN A 158 -17.75 -28.68 -16.53
CA ASN A 158 -19.16 -28.96 -16.31
C ASN A 158 -19.34 -29.56 -14.91
N ILE A 159 -19.68 -28.72 -13.93
CA ILE A 159 -19.73 -29.08 -12.51
C ILE A 159 -21.11 -28.82 -11.92
N ARG A 160 -21.57 -29.75 -11.08
CA ARG A 160 -22.77 -29.62 -10.27
C ARG A 160 -22.39 -29.66 -8.78
N ILE A 161 -22.80 -28.65 -8.01
CA ILE A 161 -22.57 -28.58 -6.55
C ILE A 161 -23.92 -28.78 -5.84
N PRO A 162 -24.14 -29.90 -5.12
CA PRO A 162 -25.39 -30.16 -4.41
C PRO A 162 -25.57 -29.23 -3.19
N LYS A 163 -26.82 -28.88 -2.86
CA LYS A 163 -27.18 -28.10 -1.66
C LYS A 163 -26.90 -28.90 -0.40
N HIS A 164 -26.56 -28.19 0.68
CA HIS A 164 -26.41 -28.74 2.03
C HIS A 164 -25.44 -29.93 2.08
N SER A 165 -24.39 -29.88 1.26
CA SER A 165 -23.43 -30.97 1.08
C SER A 165 -22.00 -30.49 1.21
N LEU A 166 -21.11 -31.38 1.65
CA LEU A 166 -19.66 -31.22 1.55
C LEU A 166 -19.19 -31.74 0.19
N THR A 167 -18.91 -30.80 -0.72
CA THR A 167 -18.27 -31.08 -2.00
C THR A 167 -16.76 -30.91 -1.89
N VAL A 168 -15.99 -31.98 -2.08
CA VAL A 168 -14.52 -31.94 -2.05
C VAL A 168 -13.95 -31.98 -3.46
N VAL A 169 -13.14 -30.98 -3.81
CA VAL A 169 -12.43 -30.91 -5.09
C VAL A 169 -10.98 -31.34 -4.87
N VAL A 170 -10.62 -32.47 -5.49
CA VAL A 170 -9.27 -33.05 -5.40
C VAL A 170 -8.54 -33.00 -6.73
N GLY A 171 -7.23 -32.95 -6.68
CA GLY A 171 -6.39 -32.96 -7.87
C GLY A 171 -4.95 -32.58 -7.58
N ARG A 172 -4.04 -32.87 -8.51
CA ARG A 172 -2.61 -32.55 -8.38
C ARG A 172 -2.38 -31.04 -8.17
N VAL A 173 -1.24 -30.68 -7.61
CA VAL A 173 -0.82 -29.27 -7.52
C VAL A 173 -0.80 -28.66 -8.93
N GLY A 174 -1.33 -27.45 -9.08
CA GLY A 174 -1.42 -26.77 -10.38
C GLY A 174 -2.58 -27.22 -11.29
N SER A 175 -3.49 -28.09 -10.83
CA SER A 175 -4.62 -28.54 -11.66
C SER A 175 -5.74 -27.51 -11.90
N GLY A 176 -5.69 -26.35 -11.23
CA GLY A 176 -6.68 -25.27 -11.36
C GLY A 176 -7.70 -25.15 -10.22
N LYS A 177 -7.52 -25.87 -9.09
CA LYS A 177 -8.45 -25.84 -7.93
C LYS A 177 -8.71 -24.42 -7.39
N SER A 178 -7.64 -23.66 -7.12
CA SER A 178 -7.77 -22.27 -6.67
C SER A 178 -8.44 -21.37 -7.71
N THR A 179 -8.21 -21.62 -9.01
CA THR A 179 -8.92 -20.93 -10.10
C THR A 179 -10.42 -21.26 -10.08
N LEU A 180 -10.80 -22.50 -9.75
CA LEU A 180 -12.20 -22.88 -9.59
C LEU A 180 -12.83 -22.15 -8.40
N CYS A 181 -12.15 -22.06 -7.25
CA CYS A 181 -12.60 -21.27 -6.11
C CYS A 181 -12.87 -19.80 -6.50
N LYS A 182 -11.91 -19.15 -7.18
CA LYS A 182 -12.07 -17.78 -7.65
C LYS A 182 -13.16 -17.63 -8.71
N ALA A 183 -13.39 -18.65 -9.55
CA ALA A 183 -14.49 -18.64 -10.52
C ALA A 183 -15.85 -18.67 -9.81
N LEU A 184 -16.00 -19.50 -8.76
CA LEU A 184 -17.21 -19.53 -7.93
C LEU A 184 -17.47 -18.20 -7.22
N LEU A 185 -16.42 -17.43 -6.91
CA LEU A 185 -16.51 -16.09 -6.33
C LEU A 185 -16.78 -14.98 -7.36
N GLY A 186 -16.71 -15.26 -8.67
CA GLY A 186 -16.82 -14.23 -9.70
C GLY A 186 -15.54 -13.41 -9.91
N GLU A 187 -14.40 -13.91 -9.42
CA GLU A 187 -13.11 -13.20 -9.35
C GLU A 187 -12.12 -13.55 -10.49
N ILE A 188 -12.53 -14.38 -11.46
CA ILE A 188 -11.73 -14.67 -12.66
C ILE A 188 -12.00 -13.69 -13.82
N PRO A 189 -10.99 -12.96 -14.35
CA PRO A 189 -11.23 -11.91 -15.35
C PRO A 189 -11.74 -12.44 -16.70
N PHE A 190 -11.19 -13.57 -17.17
CA PHE A 190 -11.60 -14.15 -18.46
C PHE A 190 -12.39 -15.42 -18.25
N HIS A 191 -13.62 -15.41 -18.77
CA HIS A 191 -14.57 -16.50 -18.59
C HIS A 191 -15.35 -16.76 -19.88
N GLU A 192 -15.67 -18.03 -20.12
CA GLU A 192 -16.64 -18.49 -21.10
C GLU A 192 -17.60 -19.47 -20.43
N GLY A 193 -18.75 -19.71 -21.06
CA GLY A 193 -19.80 -20.56 -20.50
C GLY A 193 -20.67 -19.81 -19.48
N ARG A 194 -21.29 -20.55 -18.57
CA ARG A 194 -22.22 -19.98 -17.58
C ARG A 194 -22.01 -20.59 -16.20
N ILE A 195 -21.98 -19.73 -15.17
CA ILE A 195 -22.13 -20.13 -13.77
C ILE A 195 -23.53 -19.70 -13.32
N ILE A 196 -24.33 -20.67 -12.89
CA ILE A 196 -25.72 -20.46 -12.47
C ILE A 196 -25.83 -20.77 -10.97
N LEU A 197 -26.33 -19.82 -10.21
CA LEU A 197 -26.54 -19.92 -8.76
C LEU A 197 -28.05 -20.09 -8.46
N ASP A 198 -28.38 -20.99 -7.52
CA ASP A 198 -29.76 -21.33 -7.12
C ASP A 198 -30.65 -20.14 -6.74
N ALA A 199 -30.08 -19.15 -6.05
CA ALA A 199 -30.70 -17.88 -5.73
C ALA A 199 -29.60 -16.81 -5.66
N HIS A 200 -29.97 -15.55 -5.43
CA HIS A 200 -28.97 -14.52 -5.14
C HIS A 200 -28.27 -14.89 -3.83
N ILE A 201 -27.04 -15.39 -3.93
CA ILE A 201 -26.20 -15.68 -2.77
C ILE A 201 -25.69 -14.33 -2.27
N SER A 202 -26.31 -13.79 -1.21
CA SER A 202 -25.96 -12.48 -0.67
C SER A 202 -24.52 -12.43 -0.16
N HIS A 203 -24.04 -13.53 0.44
CA HIS A 203 -22.70 -13.62 1.00
C HIS A 203 -22.10 -15.00 0.75
N VAL A 204 -20.83 -15.06 0.32
CA VAL A 204 -20.05 -16.30 0.20
C VAL A 204 -18.96 -16.29 1.24
N GLY A 205 -18.89 -17.34 2.06
CA GLY A 205 -17.84 -17.50 3.06
C GLY A 205 -16.60 -18.00 2.35
N PHE A 206 -15.49 -17.28 2.44
CA PHE A 206 -14.27 -17.64 1.73
C PHE A 206 -13.08 -17.75 2.68
N CYS A 207 -12.34 -18.85 2.55
CA CYS A 207 -11.04 -19.01 3.19
C CYS A 207 -10.02 -19.37 2.10
N ASP A 208 -9.05 -18.48 1.88
CA ASP A 208 -8.02 -18.62 0.85
C ASP A 208 -6.89 -19.55 1.33
N GLN A 209 -6.10 -20.07 0.37
CA GLN A 209 -4.92 -20.88 0.68
C GLN A 209 -3.88 -20.08 1.45
N THR A 210 -3.73 -18.79 1.12
CA THR A 210 -2.90 -17.85 1.89
C THR A 210 -3.78 -16.98 2.76
N ALA A 211 -3.86 -17.31 4.06
CA ALA A 211 -4.63 -16.53 5.02
C ALA A 211 -4.17 -15.06 5.08
N PHE A 212 -5.10 -14.16 4.74
CA PHE A 212 -4.92 -12.72 4.91
C PHE A 212 -5.53 -12.26 6.23
N LEU A 213 -4.73 -11.56 7.05
CA LEU A 213 -5.17 -10.93 8.30
C LEU A 213 -4.84 -9.44 8.27
N SER A 214 -5.82 -8.61 8.65
CA SER A 214 -5.63 -7.17 8.82
C SER A 214 -4.87 -6.88 10.12
N ASN A 215 -4.16 -5.75 10.16
CA ASN A 215 -3.60 -5.26 11.41
C ASN A 215 -4.76 -4.92 12.38
N GLY A 216 -4.78 -5.56 13.55
CA GLY A 216 -5.90 -5.57 14.49
C GLY A 216 -5.84 -6.80 15.41
N SER A 217 -6.75 -6.90 16.36
CA SER A 217 -6.79 -8.07 17.25
C SER A 217 -7.20 -9.34 16.49
N ILE A 218 -6.92 -10.51 17.07
CA ILE A 218 -7.44 -11.78 16.54
C ILE A 218 -8.97 -11.74 16.51
N LYS A 219 -9.59 -11.22 17.58
CA LYS A 219 -11.04 -11.05 17.68
C LYS A 219 -11.60 -10.21 16.53
N ASP A 220 -11.01 -9.05 16.24
CA ASP A 220 -11.44 -8.17 15.14
C ASP A 220 -11.31 -8.86 13.78
N ASN A 221 -10.23 -9.63 13.59
CA ASN A 221 -10.03 -10.39 12.36
C ASN A 221 -11.09 -11.49 12.16
N ILE A 222 -11.57 -12.12 13.24
CA ILE A 222 -12.61 -13.16 13.16
C ILE A 222 -13.98 -12.55 12.91
N ILE A 223 -14.32 -11.48 13.63
CA ILE A 223 -15.61 -10.79 13.51
C ILE A 223 -15.72 -10.06 12.15
N GLY A 224 -14.60 -9.51 11.68
CA GLY A 224 -14.54 -8.67 10.48
C GLY A 224 -15.42 -7.44 10.65
N PHE A 225 -16.34 -7.23 9.69
CA PHE A 225 -17.29 -6.12 9.70
C PHE A 225 -18.68 -6.51 10.26
N SER A 226 -18.79 -7.68 10.87
CA SER A 226 -20.04 -8.16 11.45
C SER A 226 -20.23 -7.62 12.88
N SER A 227 -21.46 -7.66 13.39
CA SER A 227 -21.71 -7.43 14.82
C SER A 227 -21.26 -8.61 15.67
N LEU A 228 -20.77 -8.34 16.88
CA LEU A 228 -20.38 -9.37 17.84
C LEU A 228 -21.60 -10.10 18.42
N ASP A 229 -21.73 -11.36 18.04
CA ASP A 229 -22.53 -12.42 18.64
C ASP A 229 -21.61 -13.36 19.44
N GLU A 230 -21.71 -13.33 20.77
CA GLU A 230 -20.82 -14.06 21.69
C GLU A 230 -20.99 -15.59 21.61
N GLU A 231 -22.22 -16.07 21.41
CA GLU A 231 -22.49 -17.52 21.29
C GLU A 231 -21.90 -18.07 20.01
N ARG A 232 -22.11 -17.35 18.89
CA ARG A 232 -21.52 -17.70 17.60
C ARG A 232 -20.00 -17.62 17.63
N TYR A 233 -19.45 -16.61 18.31
CA TYR A 233 -18.01 -16.45 18.43
C TYR A 233 -17.41 -17.65 19.18
N ALA A 234 -17.95 -17.98 20.35
CA ALA A 234 -17.52 -19.14 21.14
C ALA A 234 -17.61 -20.46 20.34
N GLU A 235 -18.71 -20.66 19.61
CA GLU A 235 -18.90 -21.86 18.76
C GLU A 235 -17.82 -21.98 17.67
N VAL A 236 -17.47 -20.87 17.02
CA VAL A 236 -16.45 -20.84 15.97
C VAL A 236 -15.04 -21.02 16.53
N ILE A 237 -14.73 -20.41 17.69
CA ILE A 237 -13.45 -20.59 18.37
C ILE A 237 -13.24 -22.06 18.77
N ASP A 238 -14.28 -22.70 19.31
CA ASP A 238 -14.23 -24.11 19.66
C ASP A 238 -14.06 -25.00 18.41
N ALA A 239 -14.80 -24.72 17.34
CA ALA A 239 -14.76 -25.48 16.09
C ALA A 239 -13.39 -25.42 15.40
N THR A 240 -12.72 -24.27 15.48
CA THR A 240 -11.39 -24.05 14.91
C THR A 240 -10.24 -24.36 15.87
N ALA A 241 -10.53 -24.87 17.07
CA ALA A 241 -9.54 -25.20 18.09
C ALA A 241 -8.60 -24.04 18.48
N LEU A 242 -9.03 -22.79 18.31
CA LEU A 242 -8.22 -21.60 18.62
C LEU A 242 -8.12 -21.32 20.14
N ALA A 243 -9.01 -21.90 20.94
CA ALA A 243 -9.02 -21.72 22.39
C ALA A 243 -7.67 -22.08 23.05
N PHE A 244 -6.99 -23.12 22.56
CA PHE A 244 -5.67 -23.51 23.07
C PHE A 244 -4.59 -22.47 22.73
N ASP A 245 -4.65 -21.87 21.54
CA ASP A 245 -3.70 -20.81 21.16
C ASP A 245 -3.90 -19.57 22.02
N PHE A 246 -5.15 -19.20 22.30
CA PHE A 246 -5.46 -18.03 23.12
C PHE A 246 -4.93 -18.17 24.55
N ALA A 247 -4.94 -19.38 25.12
CA ALA A 247 -4.36 -19.63 26.44
C ALA A 247 -2.84 -19.39 26.49
N ASN A 248 -2.15 -19.49 25.35
CA ASN A 248 -0.70 -19.29 25.25
C ASN A 248 -0.32 -17.85 24.82
N LEU A 249 -1.30 -17.00 24.48
CA LEU A 249 -1.07 -15.60 24.11
C LEU A 249 -1.30 -14.69 25.32
N ALA A 250 -0.40 -13.74 25.54
CA ALA A 250 -0.44 -12.83 26.70
C ALA A 250 -1.77 -12.07 26.84
N GLU A 251 -2.39 -11.69 25.71
CA GLU A 251 -3.66 -10.97 25.68
C GLU A 251 -4.80 -11.81 25.08
N GLY A 252 -4.62 -13.13 24.96
CA GLY A 252 -5.59 -14.04 24.35
C GLY A 252 -6.00 -13.60 22.94
N ASP A 253 -7.31 -13.50 22.71
CA ASP A 253 -7.89 -13.06 21.43
C ASP A 253 -7.81 -11.55 21.16
N ARG A 254 -7.44 -10.75 22.18
CA ARG A 254 -7.17 -9.30 22.03
C ARG A 254 -5.78 -9.01 21.48
N THR A 255 -4.92 -10.02 21.45
CA THR A 255 -3.56 -9.92 20.91
C THR A 255 -3.58 -9.35 19.49
N ASN A 256 -2.81 -8.29 19.25
CA ASN A 256 -2.66 -7.72 17.91
C ASN A 256 -1.83 -8.65 17.01
N VAL A 257 -2.36 -8.98 15.84
CA VAL A 257 -1.70 -9.89 14.88
C VAL A 257 -0.64 -9.19 14.02
N GLY A 258 -0.69 -7.85 13.94
CA GLY A 258 0.17 -7.05 13.07
C GLY A 258 -0.19 -7.18 11.58
N SER A 259 0.47 -6.40 10.70
CA SER A 259 0.19 -6.46 9.26
C SER A 259 0.44 -7.87 8.70
N ASP A 260 -0.53 -8.44 7.98
CA ASP A 260 -0.49 -9.81 7.43
C ASP A 260 -0.29 -10.90 8.52
N GLY A 261 -0.70 -10.60 9.75
CA GLY A 261 -0.67 -11.55 10.88
C GLY A 261 0.73 -12.02 11.28
N ILE A 262 1.76 -11.20 11.11
CA ILE A 262 3.17 -11.61 11.26
C ILE A 262 3.53 -12.22 12.63
N SER A 263 2.76 -11.94 13.69
CA SER A 263 2.97 -12.52 15.02
C SER A 263 2.48 -13.97 15.16
N LEU A 264 1.65 -14.47 14.24
CA LEU A 264 1.05 -15.80 14.30
C LEU A 264 1.80 -16.83 13.45
N SER A 265 1.75 -18.09 13.88
CA SER A 265 2.23 -19.24 13.08
C SER A 265 1.34 -19.47 11.85
N GLY A 266 1.84 -20.17 10.83
CA GLY A 266 1.07 -20.43 9.60
C GLY A 266 -0.27 -21.12 9.88
N GLY A 267 -0.27 -22.17 10.71
CA GLY A 267 -1.48 -22.88 11.10
C GLY A 267 -2.44 -22.05 11.97
N GLN A 268 -1.92 -21.12 12.78
CA GLN A 268 -2.77 -20.16 13.51
C GLN A 268 -3.46 -19.19 12.56
N LYS A 269 -2.72 -18.59 11.61
CA LYS A 269 -3.30 -17.68 10.60
C LYS A 269 -4.42 -18.36 9.82
N GLN A 270 -4.19 -19.60 9.39
CA GLN A 270 -5.15 -20.37 8.62
C GLN A 270 -6.43 -20.66 9.43
N ARG A 271 -6.29 -21.00 10.72
CA ARG A 271 -7.44 -21.21 11.61
C ARG A 271 -8.20 -19.93 11.93
N VAL A 272 -7.52 -18.79 12.09
CA VAL A 272 -8.18 -17.48 12.23
C VAL A 272 -8.94 -17.10 10.96
N ALA A 273 -8.36 -17.31 9.77
CA ALA A 273 -9.04 -17.05 8.50
C ALA A 273 -10.25 -17.98 8.29
N LEU A 274 -10.14 -19.25 8.68
CA LEU A 274 -11.27 -20.20 8.69
C LEU A 274 -12.35 -19.76 9.67
N ALA A 275 -11.97 -19.35 10.88
CA ALA A 275 -12.90 -18.83 11.88
C ALA A 275 -13.69 -17.63 11.34
N ARG A 276 -13.02 -16.68 10.67
CA ARG A 276 -13.70 -15.56 9.99
C ARG A 276 -14.74 -16.03 8.97
N ALA A 277 -14.40 -17.02 8.13
CA ALA A 277 -15.32 -17.56 7.14
C ALA A 277 -16.54 -18.27 7.79
N LEU A 278 -16.34 -18.97 8.91
CA LEU A 278 -17.39 -19.65 9.65
C LEU A 278 -18.28 -18.69 10.46
N TYR A 279 -17.73 -17.58 10.92
CA TYR A 279 -18.44 -16.56 11.69
C TYR A 279 -19.51 -15.83 10.86
N LEU A 280 -19.27 -15.67 9.55
CA LEU A 280 -20.20 -15.04 8.61
C LEU A 280 -21.57 -15.74 8.54
N GLN A 281 -21.66 -17.03 8.94
CA GLN A 281 -22.90 -17.81 8.97
C GLN A 281 -23.67 -17.79 7.64
N THR A 282 -23.01 -18.22 6.57
CA THR A 282 -23.59 -18.30 5.22
C THR A 282 -23.92 -19.72 4.80
N ASP A 283 -24.87 -19.84 3.87
CA ASP A 283 -25.30 -21.09 3.24
C ASP A 283 -24.32 -21.62 2.19
N PHE A 284 -23.33 -20.82 1.77
CA PHE A 284 -22.34 -21.22 0.77
C PHE A 284 -20.92 -20.81 1.17
N LEU A 285 -20.06 -21.82 1.35
CA LEU A 285 -18.66 -21.64 1.70
C LEU A 285 -17.74 -22.22 0.62
N VAL A 286 -16.69 -21.48 0.29
CA VAL A 286 -15.62 -21.88 -0.62
C VAL A 286 -14.30 -21.83 0.16
N LEU A 287 -13.63 -22.97 0.28
CA LEU A 287 -12.48 -23.18 1.14
C LEU A 287 -11.33 -23.72 0.30
N ASP A 288 -10.23 -22.98 0.19
CA ASP A 288 -9.07 -23.35 -0.62
C ASP A 288 -7.90 -23.79 0.26
N ASP A 289 -7.63 -25.08 0.28
CA ASP A 289 -6.49 -25.74 0.94
C ASP A 289 -6.27 -25.32 2.42
N ILE A 290 -7.38 -25.22 3.16
CA ILE A 290 -7.42 -24.67 4.52
C ILE A 290 -6.69 -25.47 5.61
N PHE A 291 -6.25 -26.68 5.29
CA PHE A 291 -5.48 -27.54 6.20
C PHE A 291 -3.98 -27.43 5.97
N SER A 292 -3.56 -26.68 4.96
CA SER A 292 -2.15 -26.44 4.71
C SER A 292 -1.51 -25.73 5.92
N GLY A 293 -0.42 -26.31 6.44
CA GLY A 293 0.30 -25.76 7.59
C GLY A 293 -0.27 -26.09 8.98
N LEU A 294 -1.33 -26.91 9.07
CA LEU A 294 -1.77 -27.52 10.32
C LEU A 294 -1.01 -28.84 10.56
N ASP A 295 -0.74 -29.17 11.82
CA ASP A 295 -0.32 -30.52 12.21
C ASP A 295 -1.50 -31.49 12.10
N VAL A 296 -1.20 -32.80 12.10
CA VAL A 296 -2.19 -33.85 11.83
C VAL A 296 -3.31 -33.89 12.88
N ASP A 297 -2.97 -33.69 14.15
CA ASP A 297 -3.92 -33.78 15.26
C ASP A 297 -4.88 -32.58 15.24
N THR A 298 -4.34 -31.38 15.05
CA THR A 298 -5.13 -30.16 14.88
C THR A 298 -6.00 -30.23 13.61
N GLU A 299 -5.46 -30.71 12.48
CA GLU A 299 -6.23 -30.94 11.23
C GLU A 299 -7.43 -31.85 11.50
N GLN A 300 -7.22 -32.99 12.16
CA GLN A 300 -8.27 -33.95 12.46
C GLN A 300 -9.32 -33.38 13.43
N GLN A 301 -8.90 -32.63 14.44
CA GLN A 301 -9.80 -32.00 15.39
C GLN A 301 -10.69 -30.94 14.71
N VAL A 302 -10.08 -30.03 13.94
CA VAL A 302 -10.80 -28.99 13.19
C VAL A 302 -11.71 -29.65 12.16
N PHE A 303 -11.25 -30.66 11.43
CA PHE A 303 -12.06 -31.36 10.45
C PHE A 303 -13.32 -31.95 11.09
N ARG A 304 -13.16 -32.68 12.21
CA ARG A 304 -14.28 -33.30 12.94
C ARG A 304 -15.28 -32.27 13.43
N LYS A 305 -14.83 -31.16 14.01
CA LYS A 305 -15.73 -30.14 14.57
C LYS A 305 -16.40 -29.26 13.52
N VAL A 306 -15.76 -29.03 12.38
CA VAL A 306 -16.30 -28.17 11.31
C VAL A 306 -17.15 -28.97 10.31
N PHE A 307 -16.62 -30.10 9.81
CA PHE A 307 -17.19 -30.88 8.71
C PHE A 307 -17.74 -32.25 9.11
N GLY A 308 -17.54 -32.69 10.36
CA GLY A 308 -18.05 -33.98 10.83
C GLY A 308 -19.57 -34.08 10.78
N THR A 309 -20.10 -35.28 11.05
CA THR A 309 -21.56 -35.53 11.06
C THR A 309 -22.29 -34.67 12.09
N GLU A 310 -21.67 -34.43 13.25
CA GLU A 310 -22.14 -33.49 14.29
C GLU A 310 -21.42 -32.12 14.21
N GLY A 311 -20.73 -31.87 13.10
CA GLY A 311 -19.94 -30.69 12.88
C GLY A 311 -20.79 -29.44 12.65
N LEU A 312 -20.15 -28.28 12.81
CA LEU A 312 -20.77 -26.96 12.71
C LEU A 312 -21.54 -26.76 11.40
N LEU A 313 -20.91 -27.09 10.26
CA LEU A 313 -21.50 -26.84 8.95
C LEU A 313 -22.65 -27.81 8.62
N THR A 314 -22.59 -29.03 9.15
CA THR A 314 -23.67 -30.02 9.03
C THR A 314 -24.90 -29.57 9.81
N ARG A 315 -24.74 -29.12 11.06
CA ARG A 315 -25.83 -28.56 11.87
C ARG A 315 -26.49 -27.34 11.23
N ARG A 316 -25.68 -26.50 10.58
CA ARG A 316 -26.15 -25.29 9.86
C ARG A 316 -26.72 -25.60 8.46
N ARG A 317 -26.64 -26.85 7.99
CA ARG A 317 -27.00 -27.24 6.61
C ARG A 317 -26.31 -26.38 5.55
N SER A 318 -25.05 -26.01 5.76
CA SER A 318 -24.30 -25.19 4.79
C SER A 318 -23.89 -26.01 3.57
N THR A 319 -23.76 -25.36 2.42
CA THR A 319 -23.16 -25.94 1.22
C THR A 319 -21.69 -25.56 1.17
N VAL A 320 -20.79 -26.54 1.04
CA VAL A 320 -19.35 -26.32 1.16
C VAL A 320 -18.62 -26.85 -0.05
N VAL A 321 -17.71 -26.05 -0.59
CA VAL A 321 -16.72 -26.46 -1.59
C VAL A 321 -15.34 -26.42 -0.94
N LEU A 322 -14.77 -27.58 -0.67
CA LEU A 322 -13.42 -27.71 -0.12
C LEU A 322 -12.46 -28.16 -1.21
N CYS A 323 -11.62 -27.26 -1.68
CA CYS A 323 -10.51 -27.59 -2.55
C CYS A 323 -9.33 -28.05 -1.71
N THR A 324 -8.80 -29.24 -1.96
CA THR A 324 -7.58 -29.71 -1.28
C THR A 324 -6.78 -30.65 -2.17
N HIS A 325 -5.49 -30.77 -1.88
CA HIS A 325 -4.63 -31.79 -2.47
C HIS A 325 -4.55 -33.06 -1.60
N SER A 326 -5.00 -32.99 -0.34
CA SER A 326 -4.99 -34.10 0.60
C SER A 326 -6.20 -35.03 0.38
N VAL A 327 -5.95 -36.33 0.40
CA VAL A 327 -7.01 -37.35 0.29
C VAL A 327 -7.48 -37.88 1.65
N ARG A 328 -6.89 -37.41 2.76
CA ARG A 328 -7.12 -37.93 4.11
C ARG A 328 -8.60 -37.89 4.52
N HIS A 329 -9.26 -36.79 4.22
CA HIS A 329 -10.64 -36.52 4.63
C HIS A 329 -11.67 -36.79 3.53
N LEU A 330 -11.25 -37.37 2.41
CA LEU A 330 -12.09 -37.53 1.24
C LEU A 330 -13.27 -38.48 1.47
N SER A 331 -13.14 -39.42 2.40
CA SER A 331 -14.18 -40.39 2.77
C SER A 331 -15.38 -39.78 3.50
N ALA A 332 -15.25 -38.55 4.00
CA ALA A 332 -16.33 -37.80 4.63
C ALA A 332 -17.06 -36.87 3.63
N ALA A 333 -16.64 -36.83 2.36
CA ALA A 333 -17.28 -36.00 1.34
C ALA A 333 -18.60 -36.63 0.85
N ASP A 334 -19.65 -35.82 0.78
CA ASP A 334 -20.91 -36.22 0.15
C ASP A 334 -20.78 -36.30 -1.38
N TYR A 335 -20.00 -35.38 -1.92
CA TYR A 335 -19.74 -35.25 -3.35
C TYR A 335 -18.27 -34.95 -3.62
N VAL A 336 -17.71 -35.55 -4.66
CA VAL A 336 -16.30 -35.38 -5.02
C VAL A 336 -16.18 -34.95 -6.47
N ILE A 337 -15.25 -34.03 -6.73
CA ILE A 337 -14.88 -33.59 -8.07
C ILE A 337 -13.37 -33.77 -8.23
N VAL A 338 -12.96 -34.53 -9.23
CA VAL A 338 -11.55 -34.77 -9.54
C VAL A 338 -11.14 -33.86 -10.70
N LEU A 339 -10.26 -32.91 -10.42
CA LEU A 339 -9.73 -31.96 -11.39
C LEU A 339 -8.33 -32.37 -11.84
N ARG A 340 -8.16 -32.58 -13.16
CA ARG A 340 -6.90 -32.99 -13.77
C ARG A 340 -6.58 -32.08 -14.95
N ASP A 341 -5.42 -31.43 -14.89
CA ASP A 341 -4.90 -30.59 -15.97
C ASP A 341 -5.91 -29.54 -16.49
N GLY A 342 -6.71 -28.97 -15.58
CA GLY A 342 -7.72 -27.95 -15.89
C GLY A 342 -9.09 -28.48 -16.32
N ILE A 343 -9.29 -29.80 -16.37
CA ILE A 343 -10.52 -30.44 -16.83
C ILE A 343 -11.09 -31.32 -15.71
N VAL A 344 -12.42 -31.44 -15.65
CA VAL A 344 -13.10 -32.36 -14.74
C VAL A 344 -12.96 -33.79 -15.26
N SER A 345 -12.21 -34.62 -14.57
CA SER A 345 -12.00 -36.02 -14.93
C SER A 345 -13.15 -36.90 -14.48
N GLU A 346 -13.58 -36.73 -13.23
CA GLU A 346 -14.61 -37.55 -12.58
C GLU A 346 -15.38 -36.67 -11.59
N GLN A 347 -16.68 -36.91 -11.43
CA GLN A 347 -17.50 -36.28 -10.39
C GLN A 347 -18.64 -37.20 -9.98
N GLY A 348 -19.04 -37.15 -8.71
CA GLY A 348 -20.09 -38.01 -8.18
C GLY A 348 -20.04 -38.15 -6.66
N THR A 349 -20.93 -38.99 -6.11
CA THR A 349 -20.85 -39.36 -4.69
C THR A 349 -19.64 -40.26 -4.46
N PHE A 350 -19.06 -40.18 -3.26
CA PHE A 350 -17.85 -40.94 -2.91
C PHE A 350 -18.01 -42.45 -3.17
N ASP A 351 -19.14 -43.03 -2.76
CA ASP A 351 -19.43 -44.46 -2.94
C ASP A 351 -19.48 -44.88 -4.43
N LYS A 352 -20.02 -44.02 -5.31
CA LYS A 352 -20.09 -44.29 -6.75
C LYS A 352 -18.71 -44.24 -7.41
N LEU A 353 -17.86 -43.31 -6.98
CA LEU A 353 -16.54 -43.12 -7.58
C LEU A 353 -15.52 -44.19 -7.15
N ILE A 354 -15.67 -44.78 -5.96
CA ILE A 354 -14.86 -45.94 -5.54
C ILE A 354 -15.26 -47.21 -6.31
N ALA A 355 -16.54 -47.37 -6.63
CA ALA A 355 -17.02 -48.51 -7.40
C ALA A 355 -16.54 -48.48 -8.86
N ASN A 356 -16.34 -47.29 -9.42
CA ASN A 356 -15.79 -47.10 -10.75
C ASN A 356 -14.26 -47.28 -10.75
N GLN A 357 -13.69 -47.87 -11.80
CA GLN A 357 -12.23 -48.07 -11.95
C GLN A 357 -11.45 -46.77 -12.26
N GLY A 358 -11.77 -45.69 -11.56
CA GLY A 358 -11.29 -44.34 -11.79
C GLY A 358 -10.01 -43.98 -11.03
N TYR A 359 -9.75 -42.67 -10.91
CA TYR A 359 -8.64 -42.10 -10.14
C TYR A 359 -8.73 -42.48 -8.65
N LEU A 360 -9.92 -42.53 -8.08
CA LEU A 360 -10.14 -42.77 -6.65
C LEU A 360 -9.94 -44.22 -6.22
N GLN A 361 -10.26 -45.20 -7.07
CA GLN A 361 -9.96 -46.60 -6.79
C GLN A 361 -8.44 -46.85 -6.75
N ARG A 362 -7.68 -46.19 -7.63
CA ARG A 362 -6.20 -46.25 -7.67
C ARG A 362 -5.53 -45.68 -6.41
N LEU A 363 -6.25 -44.86 -5.65
CA LEU A 363 -5.79 -44.31 -4.37
C LEU A 363 -6.00 -45.27 -3.18
N GLY A 364 -6.69 -46.41 -3.37
CA GLY A 364 -6.80 -47.46 -2.35
C GLY A 364 -7.60 -47.10 -1.10
N LEU A 365 -8.46 -46.08 -1.18
CA LEU A 365 -9.22 -45.57 -0.03
C LEU A 365 -10.35 -46.53 0.35
N LYS A 366 -10.42 -46.95 1.61
CA LYS A 366 -11.56 -47.67 2.20
C LYS A 366 -12.34 -46.72 3.10
N ARG A 367 -13.68 -46.79 3.07
CA ARG A 367 -14.53 -46.06 4.02
C ARG A 367 -14.19 -46.57 5.42
N SER A 368 -13.59 -45.71 6.25
CA SER A 368 -13.26 -46.09 7.62
C SER A 368 -14.56 -46.23 8.41
N SER A 369 -15.01 -47.47 8.65
CA SER A 369 -16.08 -47.72 9.61
C SER A 369 -15.64 -47.21 10.97
N ALA A 370 -16.33 -46.19 11.47
CA ALA A 370 -16.32 -45.83 12.87
C ALA A 370 -16.92 -47.01 13.66
N ASN A 371 -16.06 -47.88 14.18
CA ASN A 371 -16.22 -48.70 15.40
C ASN A 371 -15.19 -49.83 15.39
N SER A 372 -14.00 -49.55 15.88
CA SER A 372 -13.17 -50.57 16.52
C SER A 372 -12.32 -49.91 17.60
N THR A 373 -12.88 -49.83 18.79
CA THR A 373 -12.14 -49.69 20.04
C THR A 373 -11.14 -50.84 20.10
N ARG A 374 -9.85 -50.54 19.94
CA ARG A 374 -8.78 -51.45 20.36
C ARG A 374 -8.25 -50.96 21.71
N PRO A 375 -8.11 -51.85 22.71
CA PRO A 375 -7.71 -51.46 24.05
C PRO A 375 -6.24 -51.02 24.05
N GLU A 376 -5.98 -49.89 24.70
CA GLU A 376 -4.63 -49.44 25.02
C GLU A 376 -3.92 -50.51 25.88
N ARG A 377 -2.73 -50.91 25.43
CA ARG A 377 -1.80 -51.70 26.24
C ARG A 377 -1.16 -50.77 27.26
N SER A 378 -1.46 -51.03 28.53
CA SER A 378 -0.73 -50.53 29.69
C SER A 378 0.71 -51.05 29.72
N VAL A 379 1.67 -50.14 29.84
CA VAL A 379 3.10 -50.41 30.17
C VAL A 379 3.51 -49.33 31.20
N PRO A 380 4.36 -49.68 32.20
CA PRO A 380 4.18 -49.23 33.59
C PRO A 380 4.86 -47.89 33.91
N LYS A 381 4.41 -47.31 35.04
CA LYS A 381 5.04 -46.16 35.70
C LYS A 381 6.43 -46.56 36.19
N ASP A 382 7.47 -45.94 35.62
CA ASP A 382 8.77 -45.83 36.26
C ASP A 382 9.17 -44.36 36.40
N ASN A 383 9.73 -44.09 37.58
CA ASN A 383 10.15 -42.79 38.08
C ASN A 383 11.12 -42.08 37.12
N VAL A 384 10.77 -40.87 36.69
CA VAL A 384 11.73 -39.89 36.19
C VAL A 384 11.51 -38.60 36.97
N GLN A 385 12.57 -38.21 37.67
CA GLN A 385 12.71 -36.97 38.44
C GLN A 385 12.37 -35.73 37.60
N GLU A 386 11.66 -34.80 38.26
CA GLU A 386 11.45 -33.43 37.81
C GLU A 386 12.79 -32.75 37.48
N PRO A 387 12.96 -32.17 36.28
CA PRO A 387 13.87 -31.06 36.11
C PRO A 387 13.11 -29.77 36.38
N THR A 388 13.60 -29.03 37.37
CA THR A 388 13.25 -27.63 37.68
C THR A 388 13.20 -26.80 36.40
N VAL A 389 12.01 -26.30 36.05
CA VAL A 389 11.84 -25.34 34.94
C VAL A 389 12.23 -23.97 35.47
N GLU A 390 13.41 -23.49 35.08
CA GLU A 390 13.72 -22.06 35.15
C GLU A 390 12.78 -21.31 34.19
N GLU A 391 11.95 -20.43 34.76
CA GLU A 391 11.12 -19.48 34.02
C GLU A 391 12.01 -18.56 33.17
N ILE A 392 12.19 -18.86 31.88
CA ILE A 392 12.59 -17.84 30.92
C ILE A 392 11.35 -17.02 30.56
N ARG A 393 11.05 -16.04 31.42
CA ARG A 393 10.12 -14.94 31.09
C ARG A 393 10.70 -14.16 29.92
N THR A 394 10.21 -14.43 28.72
CA THR A 394 10.36 -13.52 27.59
C THR A 394 9.33 -12.41 27.76
N THR A 395 9.74 -11.34 28.44
CA THR A 395 9.01 -10.07 28.45
C THR A 395 9.03 -9.49 27.03
N ILE A 396 7.95 -9.72 26.30
CA ILE A 396 7.59 -8.91 25.13
C ILE A 396 7.03 -7.60 25.73
N PRO A 397 7.65 -6.43 25.53
CA PRO A 397 7.07 -5.17 25.92
C PRO A 397 5.81 -4.96 25.09
N THR A 398 4.68 -4.89 25.76
CA THR A 398 3.43 -4.35 25.25
C THR A 398 3.68 -2.90 24.85
N LEU A 399 3.62 -2.63 23.55
CA LEU A 399 3.65 -1.27 23.02
C LEU A 399 2.24 -0.71 23.04
N HIS A 400 1.94 0.02 24.11
CA HIS A 400 1.06 1.17 23.99
C HIS A 400 1.64 2.07 22.89
N THR A 401 0.90 2.22 21.79
CA THR A 401 1.02 3.37 20.90
C THR A 401 0.81 4.61 21.76
N THR A 402 1.89 5.18 22.25
CA THR A 402 1.86 6.44 22.98
C THR A 402 1.72 7.56 21.95
N PRO A 403 0.66 8.38 22.00
CA PRO A 403 0.53 9.59 21.18
C PRO A 403 1.64 10.63 21.48
N ASN A 404 2.45 10.39 22.51
CA ASN A 404 3.45 11.34 23.01
C ASN A 404 4.76 11.38 22.20
N ALA A 405 4.98 10.48 21.24
CA ALA A 405 6.15 10.57 20.36
C ALA A 405 6.06 11.73 19.36
N ASP A 406 4.85 12.21 19.05
CA ASP A 406 4.65 13.35 18.15
C ASP A 406 4.82 14.70 18.85
N ALA A 407 4.68 14.76 20.18
CA ALA A 407 4.87 16.00 20.94
C ALA A 407 6.34 16.44 21.05
N SER A 408 7.29 15.50 21.08
CA SER A 408 8.73 15.82 21.12
C SER A 408 9.30 16.28 19.78
N ARG A 409 8.55 16.11 18.68
CA ARG A 409 8.92 16.58 17.33
C ARG A 409 8.67 18.07 17.09
N GLN A 410 7.90 18.74 17.97
CA GLN A 410 7.51 20.14 17.80
C GLN A 410 8.58 21.15 18.26
N VAL A 411 9.63 20.70 18.96
CA VAL A 411 10.75 21.56 19.33
C VAL A 411 11.85 21.38 18.30
N GLY A 412 12.14 22.44 17.53
CA GLY A 412 13.19 22.46 16.51
C GLY A 412 14.56 22.16 17.12
N ASP A 413 14.92 20.88 17.16
CA ASP A 413 16.23 20.45 17.64
C ASP A 413 17.28 20.87 16.60
N ARG A 414 18.25 21.70 17.05
CA ARG A 414 19.38 22.16 16.23
C ARG A 414 20.16 20.99 15.63
N THR A 415 20.11 19.81 16.26
CA THR A 415 20.73 18.60 15.71
C THR A 415 20.10 18.16 14.40
N VAL A 416 18.80 18.33 14.20
CA VAL A 416 18.06 17.94 12.99
C VAL A 416 18.46 18.82 11.81
N TYR A 417 18.52 20.14 12.01
CA TYR A 417 19.00 21.07 10.98
C TYR A 417 20.45 20.81 10.60
N LYS A 418 21.31 20.56 11.59
CA LYS A 418 22.71 20.18 11.35
C LYS A 418 22.79 18.89 10.54
N HIS A 419 21.96 17.89 10.85
CA HIS A 419 21.93 16.63 10.12
C HIS A 419 21.52 16.84 8.66
N TYR A 420 20.51 17.66 8.38
CA TYR A 420 20.12 18.00 7.01
C TYR A 420 21.25 18.71 6.25
N MET A 421 21.89 19.72 6.85
CA MET A 421 23.02 20.44 6.24
C MET A 421 24.21 19.51 5.94
N MET A 422 24.50 18.55 6.82
CA MET A 422 25.56 17.57 6.60
C MET A 422 25.25 16.65 5.42
N ASN A 423 23.99 16.23 5.25
CA ASN A 423 23.55 15.40 4.12
C ASN A 423 23.52 16.16 2.78
N MET A 424 23.20 17.44 2.80
CA MET A 424 23.32 18.36 1.66
C MET A 424 24.79 18.61 1.27
N GLY A 425 25.66 18.64 2.28
CA GLY A 425 27.10 18.91 2.18
C GLY A 425 27.41 20.39 2.42
N TRP A 426 28.40 20.64 3.29
CA TRP A 426 28.82 21.99 3.69
C TRP A 426 29.14 22.94 2.53
N PRO A 427 29.84 22.53 1.45
CA PRO A 427 30.10 23.45 0.34
C PRO A 427 28.82 23.96 -0.34
N VAL A 428 27.80 23.09 -0.46
CA VAL A 428 26.52 23.47 -1.05
C VAL A 428 25.77 24.41 -0.11
N ALA A 429 25.79 24.14 1.19
CA ALA A 429 25.20 24.99 2.21
C ALA A 429 25.79 26.40 2.24
N VAL A 430 27.11 26.48 2.25
CA VAL A 430 27.82 27.76 2.21
C VAL A 430 27.55 28.49 0.90
N SER A 431 27.52 27.78 -0.23
CA SER A 431 27.18 28.42 -1.52
C SER A 431 25.75 28.96 -1.57
N ALA A 432 24.77 28.20 -1.05
CA ALA A 432 23.37 28.64 -0.99
C ALA A 432 23.22 29.87 -0.09
N LEU A 433 23.86 29.86 1.09
CA LEU A 433 23.85 31.02 1.97
C LEU A 433 24.49 32.23 1.29
N PHE A 434 25.67 32.07 0.66
CA PHE A 434 26.35 33.14 -0.05
C PHE A 434 25.51 33.74 -1.18
N PHE A 435 24.87 32.92 -2.02
CA PHE A 435 24.03 33.44 -3.10
C PHE A 435 22.74 34.07 -2.59
N ALA A 436 22.19 33.59 -1.47
CA ALA A 436 21.06 34.24 -0.81
C ALA A 436 21.43 35.62 -0.22
N THR A 437 22.57 35.71 0.49
CA THR A 437 23.05 36.98 1.04
C THR A 437 23.41 37.97 -0.05
N LEU A 438 24.09 37.51 -1.11
CA LEU A 438 24.44 38.33 -2.26
C LEU A 438 23.18 38.84 -2.99
N TRP A 439 22.17 37.98 -3.17
CA TRP A 439 20.90 38.39 -3.75
C TRP A 439 20.20 39.47 -2.92
N GLY A 440 20.05 39.25 -1.62
CA GLY A 440 19.45 40.21 -0.70
C GLY A 440 20.21 41.53 -0.65
N PHE A 441 21.54 41.49 -0.63
CA PHE A 441 22.38 42.69 -0.70
C PHE A 441 22.17 43.45 -2.01
N LEU A 442 22.24 42.78 -3.15
CA LEU A 442 22.10 43.43 -4.47
C LEU A 442 20.74 44.08 -4.65
N LEU A 443 19.66 43.44 -4.15
CA LEU A 443 18.33 44.04 -4.15
C LEU A 443 18.25 45.28 -3.27
N ASN A 444 18.61 45.17 -1.99
CA ASN A 444 18.48 46.30 -1.06
C ASN A 444 19.41 47.47 -1.43
N PHE A 445 20.66 47.17 -1.80
CA PHE A 445 21.63 48.18 -2.20
C PHE A 445 21.22 48.88 -3.50
N SER A 446 20.54 48.19 -4.43
CA SER A 446 20.01 48.85 -5.64
C SER A 446 18.98 49.93 -5.34
N THR A 447 18.20 49.77 -4.27
CA THR A 447 17.26 50.80 -3.80
C THR A 447 17.99 51.98 -3.20
N THR A 448 19.00 51.74 -2.35
CA THR A 448 19.85 52.81 -1.81
C THR A 448 20.61 53.55 -2.93
N TRP A 449 21.07 52.83 -3.95
CA TRP A 449 21.74 53.40 -5.12
C TRP A 449 20.82 54.36 -5.88
N LEU A 450 19.53 54.07 -5.94
CA LEU A 450 18.52 54.96 -6.53
C LEU A 450 18.42 56.28 -5.74
N THR A 451 18.50 56.24 -4.41
CA THR A 451 18.51 57.44 -3.57
C THR A 451 19.74 58.30 -3.87
N TYR A 452 20.94 57.70 -3.91
CA TYR A 452 22.16 58.44 -4.26
C TYR A 452 22.10 59.04 -5.66
N TRP A 453 21.51 58.31 -6.62
CA TRP A 453 21.30 58.83 -7.96
C TRP A 453 20.38 60.05 -7.95
N VAL A 454 19.25 59.98 -7.23
CA VAL A 454 18.31 61.09 -7.12
C VAL A 454 18.94 62.32 -6.44
N ASP A 455 19.77 62.12 -5.41
CA ASP A 455 20.47 63.21 -4.71
C ASP A 455 21.46 63.93 -5.64
N ASP A 456 22.20 63.19 -6.49
CA ASP A 456 23.12 63.78 -7.48
C ASP A 456 22.39 64.54 -8.59
N ILE A 457 21.19 64.08 -9.00
CA ILE A 457 20.34 64.81 -9.96
C ILE A 457 19.89 66.16 -9.38
N ASN A 458 19.60 66.22 -8.07
CA ASN A 458 19.12 67.42 -7.40
C ASN A 458 20.22 68.36 -6.91
N ALA A 459 21.50 67.96 -7.00
CA ALA A 459 22.62 68.79 -6.58
C ALA A 459 22.85 69.96 -7.54
N GLU A 460 23.32 71.11 -7.03
CA GLU A 460 23.63 72.29 -7.85
C GLU A 460 24.71 72.01 -8.92
N ASN A 461 25.60 71.05 -8.66
CA ASN A 461 26.64 70.61 -9.59
C ASN A 461 26.67 69.06 -9.64
N PRO A 462 25.89 68.42 -10.53
CA PRO A 462 25.88 66.96 -10.68
C PRO A 462 27.28 66.44 -11.03
N VAL A 463 27.75 65.42 -10.30
CA VAL A 463 29.11 64.89 -10.45
C VAL A 463 29.18 63.86 -11.57
N HIS A 464 28.10 63.12 -11.81
CA HIS A 464 28.09 61.98 -12.73
C HIS A 464 26.97 62.08 -13.78
N SER A 465 27.14 61.35 -14.89
CA SER A 465 26.12 61.29 -15.96
C SER A 465 24.96 60.34 -15.61
N HIS A 466 23.77 60.56 -16.16
CA HIS A 466 22.65 59.60 -16.02
C HIS A 466 23.00 58.20 -16.53
N ALA A 467 23.86 58.08 -17.55
CA ALA A 467 24.33 56.80 -18.07
C ALA A 467 25.18 56.03 -17.06
N PHE A 468 26.01 56.71 -16.26
CA PHE A 468 26.79 56.10 -15.18
C PHE A 468 25.87 55.47 -14.13
N TRP A 469 24.93 56.26 -13.61
CA TRP A 469 24.01 55.83 -12.55
C TRP A 469 23.08 54.69 -13.00
N SER A 470 22.47 54.84 -14.19
CA SER A 470 21.58 53.81 -14.75
C SER A 470 22.33 52.52 -15.12
N GLY A 471 23.58 52.63 -15.60
CA GLY A 471 24.42 51.48 -15.91
C GLY A 471 24.77 50.64 -14.67
N ILE A 472 25.17 51.29 -13.57
CA ILE A 472 25.45 50.59 -12.30
C ILE A 472 24.17 50.01 -11.71
N TYR A 473 23.06 50.74 -11.75
CA TYR A 473 21.76 50.22 -11.31
C TYR A 473 21.39 48.93 -12.08
N ALA A 474 21.50 48.95 -13.42
CA ALA A 474 21.25 47.77 -14.24
C ALA A 474 22.20 46.61 -13.90
N LEU A 475 23.48 46.89 -13.65
CA LEU A 475 24.45 45.87 -13.26
C LEU A 475 24.09 45.19 -11.92
N LEU A 476 23.64 45.96 -10.93
CA LEU A 476 23.18 45.43 -9.65
C LEU A 476 21.95 44.51 -9.83
N GLN A 477 20.99 44.90 -10.68
CA GLN A 477 19.79 44.11 -10.96
C GLN A 477 20.11 42.80 -11.72
N ILE A 478 21.00 42.86 -12.71
CA ILE A 478 21.47 41.67 -13.43
C ILE A 478 22.24 40.75 -12.48
N GLY A 479 23.09 41.31 -11.62
CA GLY A 479 23.78 40.56 -10.57
C GLY A 479 22.81 39.84 -9.63
N ALA A 480 21.71 40.50 -9.24
CA ALA A 480 20.67 39.88 -8.43
C ALA A 480 20.03 38.69 -9.17
N LEU A 481 19.67 38.82 -10.45
CA LEU A 481 19.13 37.69 -11.24
C LEU A 481 20.10 36.50 -11.32
N ILE A 482 21.40 36.77 -11.52
CA ILE A 482 22.42 35.72 -11.55
C ILE A 482 22.55 35.04 -10.19
N SER A 483 22.55 35.82 -9.10
CA SER A 483 22.61 35.28 -7.74
C SER A 483 21.39 34.40 -7.43
N LEU A 484 20.20 34.82 -7.87
CA LEU A 484 18.97 34.04 -7.73
C LEU A 484 19.04 32.70 -8.50
N PHE A 485 19.53 32.73 -9.73
CA PHE A 485 19.74 31.51 -10.53
C PHE A 485 20.70 30.54 -9.82
N LEU A 486 21.82 31.05 -9.32
CA LEU A 486 22.83 30.24 -8.63
C LEU A 486 22.30 29.70 -7.30
N LEU A 487 21.50 30.47 -6.57
CA LEU A 487 20.78 30.00 -5.39
C LEU A 487 19.84 28.84 -5.75
N GLY A 488 18.96 29.02 -6.73
CA GLY A 488 18.02 27.98 -7.18
C GLY A 488 18.72 26.72 -7.70
N ALA A 489 19.85 26.87 -8.42
CA ALA A 489 20.66 25.74 -8.84
C ALA A 489 21.31 25.00 -7.64
N SER A 490 21.84 25.74 -6.67
CA SER A 490 22.47 25.15 -5.48
C SER A 490 21.47 24.36 -4.62
N VAL A 491 20.26 24.91 -4.42
CA VAL A 491 19.22 24.29 -3.60
C VAL A 491 18.44 23.23 -4.40
N TRP A 492 17.75 23.62 -5.47
CA TRP A 492 16.83 22.70 -6.14
C TRP A 492 17.51 21.66 -7.03
N VAL A 493 18.73 21.91 -7.53
CA VAL A 493 19.43 20.89 -8.36
C VAL A 493 20.39 20.08 -7.53
N VAL A 494 21.30 20.74 -6.80
CA VAL A 494 22.41 20.06 -6.13
C VAL A 494 22.01 19.54 -4.76
N SER A 495 21.38 20.36 -3.91
CA SER A 495 21.01 19.96 -2.56
C SER A 495 20.01 18.80 -2.55
N ILE A 496 18.86 18.93 -3.22
CA ILE A 496 17.83 17.87 -3.25
C ILE A 496 18.41 16.53 -3.69
N LYS A 497 19.22 16.52 -4.75
CA LYS A 497 19.86 15.29 -5.23
C LYS A 497 20.79 14.67 -4.19
N ARG A 498 21.58 15.48 -3.47
CA ARG A 498 22.54 15.00 -2.47
C ARG A 498 21.85 14.61 -1.17
N ALA A 499 21.11 15.53 -0.57
CA ALA A 499 20.40 15.33 0.69
C ALA A 499 19.39 14.20 0.57
N GLY A 500 18.53 14.20 -0.46
CA GLY A 500 17.52 13.17 -0.69
C GLY A 500 18.12 11.78 -0.93
N ALA A 501 19.27 11.69 -1.63
CA ALA A 501 19.95 10.40 -1.84
C ALA A 501 20.63 9.87 -0.57
N ASN A 502 21.30 10.75 0.18
CA ASN A 502 22.04 10.39 1.40
C ASN A 502 21.08 9.99 2.53
N LEU A 503 20.03 10.80 2.76
CA LEU A 503 19.01 10.51 3.78
C LEU A 503 18.28 9.19 3.46
N HIS A 504 17.83 9.00 2.22
CA HIS A 504 17.22 7.73 1.81
C HIS A 504 18.20 6.56 2.00
N GLN A 505 19.48 6.72 1.67
CA GLN A 505 20.48 5.67 1.85
C GLN A 505 20.66 5.29 3.32
N ASP A 506 20.68 6.25 4.23
CA ASP A 506 20.85 6.01 5.65
C ASP A 506 19.60 5.39 6.30
N ILE A 507 18.40 5.83 5.92
CA ILE A 507 17.15 5.18 6.34
C ILE A 507 17.11 3.73 5.83
N LEU A 508 17.46 3.51 4.55
CA LEU A 508 17.48 2.17 3.95
C LEU A 508 18.54 1.26 4.61
N ARG A 509 19.73 1.78 4.92
CA ARG A 509 20.74 1.04 5.67
C ARG A 509 20.23 0.65 7.06
N THR A 510 19.56 1.56 7.75
CA THR A 510 19.00 1.33 9.08
C THR A 510 17.91 0.26 9.03
N LEU A 511 16.96 0.38 8.09
CA LEU A 511 15.88 -0.59 7.90
C LEU A 511 16.42 -2.01 7.65
N PHE A 512 17.38 -2.16 6.74
CA PHE A 512 17.93 -3.48 6.42
C PHE A 512 18.76 -4.08 7.57
N ARG A 513 19.33 -3.25 8.45
CA ARG A 513 20.03 -3.70 9.67
C ARG A 513 19.09 -4.04 10.83
N ALA A 514 17.87 -3.48 10.84
CA ALA A 514 16.90 -3.73 11.92
C ALA A 514 16.57 -5.22 12.09
N THR A 515 16.36 -5.69 13.32
CA THR A 515 16.05 -7.10 13.60
C THR A 515 14.66 -7.49 13.08
N LEU A 516 14.37 -8.80 12.97
CA LEU A 516 13.04 -9.25 12.58
C LEU A 516 11.94 -8.79 13.53
N ARG A 517 12.28 -8.59 14.81
CA ARG A 517 11.38 -8.08 15.84
C ARG A 517 10.82 -6.70 15.52
N PHE A 518 11.62 -5.80 14.96
CA PHE A 518 11.14 -4.48 14.51
C PHE A 518 10.01 -4.63 13.48
N PHE A 519 10.14 -5.57 12.53
CA PHE A 519 9.13 -5.80 11.49
C PHE A 519 7.89 -6.53 11.98
N THR A 520 7.93 -7.16 13.16
CA THR A 520 6.76 -7.78 13.77
C THR A 520 5.98 -6.82 14.65
N GLU A 521 6.68 -5.88 15.31
CA GLU A 521 6.08 -4.91 16.22
C GLU A 521 5.63 -3.62 15.50
N THR A 522 6.28 -3.27 14.39
CA THR A 522 5.99 -2.03 13.65
C THR A 522 5.10 -2.30 12.45
N ASP A 523 4.03 -1.52 12.31
CA ASP A 523 3.13 -1.61 11.17
C ASP A 523 3.85 -1.27 9.84
N THR A 524 3.53 -2.05 8.81
CA THR A 524 4.13 -1.89 7.48
C THR A 524 3.78 -0.55 6.82
N GLY A 525 2.58 -0.02 7.09
CA GLY A 525 2.15 1.31 6.66
C GLY A 525 2.99 2.43 7.26
N VAL A 526 3.37 2.34 8.54
CA VAL A 526 4.27 3.32 9.17
C VAL A 526 5.63 3.35 8.45
N THR A 527 6.21 2.16 8.24
CA THR A 527 7.50 2.08 7.52
C THR A 527 7.37 2.57 6.08
N THR A 528 6.25 2.26 5.41
CA THR A 528 6.01 2.71 4.03
C THR A 528 5.86 4.23 3.98
N ASN A 529 5.19 4.85 4.96
CA ASN A 529 4.98 6.29 5.02
C ASN A 529 6.29 7.07 5.13
N LEU A 530 7.26 6.55 5.90
CA LEU A 530 8.60 7.12 6.00
C LEU A 530 9.31 7.17 4.63
N PHE A 531 9.10 6.15 3.78
CA PHE A 531 9.73 6.08 2.46
C PHE A 531 8.92 6.78 1.35
N SER A 532 7.63 7.05 1.56
CA SER A 532 6.77 7.74 0.59
C SER A 532 6.58 9.21 0.97
N GLN A 533 5.80 9.50 2.01
CA GLN A 533 5.36 10.84 2.37
C GLN A 533 6.51 11.68 2.94
N ASP A 534 7.27 11.15 3.90
CA ASP A 534 8.30 11.94 4.58
C ASP A 534 9.48 12.27 3.64
N LEU A 535 9.88 11.32 2.80
CA LEU A 535 10.88 11.58 1.76
C LEU A 535 10.39 12.55 0.69
N ASN A 536 9.10 12.52 0.36
CA ASN A 536 8.52 13.53 -0.54
C ASN A 536 8.60 14.93 0.08
N LEU A 537 8.28 15.08 1.38
CA LEU A 537 8.41 16.36 2.09
C LEU A 537 9.87 16.87 2.11
N ILE A 538 10.84 15.96 2.28
CA ILE A 538 12.28 16.30 2.23
C ILE A 538 12.70 16.77 0.83
N ASP A 539 12.12 16.21 -0.23
CA ASP A 539 12.49 16.53 -1.61
C ASP A 539 11.77 17.76 -2.19
N THR A 540 10.60 18.12 -1.67
CA THR A 540 9.71 19.12 -2.27
C THR A 540 9.51 20.32 -1.35
N GLU A 541 8.89 20.12 -0.18
CA GLU A 541 8.55 21.19 0.76
C GLU A 541 9.77 21.80 1.46
N LEU A 542 10.69 20.96 1.96
CA LEU A 542 11.84 21.43 2.77
C LEU A 542 12.80 22.35 1.99
N PRO A 543 13.16 22.08 0.71
CA PRO A 543 13.94 22.99 -0.11
C PRO A 543 13.26 24.35 -0.32
N ASP A 544 11.94 24.35 -0.56
CA ASP A 544 11.17 25.58 -0.78
C ASP A 544 11.09 26.41 0.51
N ALA A 545 10.81 25.76 1.64
CA ALA A 545 10.87 26.38 2.95
C ALA A 545 12.27 26.94 3.27
N THR A 546 13.34 26.26 2.85
CA THR A 546 14.73 26.74 3.02
C THR A 546 14.96 28.03 2.24
N VAL A 547 14.56 28.09 0.97
CA VAL A 547 14.69 29.30 0.13
C VAL A 547 13.85 30.44 0.70
N SER A 548 12.61 30.17 1.07
CA SER A 548 11.72 31.16 1.68
C SER A 548 12.28 31.74 2.99
N THR A 549 12.84 30.87 3.86
CA THR A 549 13.50 31.30 5.09
C THR A 549 14.71 32.20 4.77
N LEU A 550 15.54 31.80 3.81
CA LEU A 550 16.68 32.60 3.38
C LEU A 550 16.25 33.97 2.84
N PHE A 551 15.15 34.05 2.09
CA PHE A 551 14.60 35.32 1.62
C PHE A 551 14.08 36.19 2.75
N SER A 552 13.33 35.61 3.71
CA SER A 552 12.73 36.37 4.81
C SER A 552 13.76 37.10 5.68
N VAL A 553 14.95 36.52 5.88
CA VAL A 553 16.07 37.15 6.62
C VAL A 553 16.56 38.44 5.97
N TRP A 554 16.51 38.54 4.64
CA TRP A 554 17.06 39.69 3.89
C TRP A 554 16.01 40.66 3.37
N ILE A 555 14.75 40.23 3.31
CA ILE A 555 13.60 41.05 2.88
C ILE A 555 12.92 41.73 4.09
N TYR A 556 13.34 41.44 5.33
CA TYR A 556 12.78 42.10 6.52
C TYR A 556 12.97 43.62 6.46
N ASN A 557 11.87 44.32 6.18
CA ASN A 557 11.75 45.76 6.16
C ASN A 557 11.34 46.19 7.59
N PRO A 558 12.16 46.92 8.36
CA PRO A 558 11.83 47.27 9.75
C PRO A 558 10.67 48.26 9.92
N GLY A 559 9.88 48.53 8.87
CA GLY A 559 8.88 49.60 8.81
C GLY A 559 7.42 49.15 8.81
N GLU A 560 7.11 47.87 8.93
CA GLU A 560 5.73 47.38 9.14
C GLU A 560 5.51 47.03 10.61
N THR A 561 5.33 48.07 11.44
CA THR A 561 4.56 48.03 12.70
C THR A 561 3.78 49.32 12.84
#